data_AF-K9UBB4-F1
#
_entry.id   AF-K9UBB4-F1
#
_cell.length_a   1.000
_cell.length_b   1.000
_cell.length_c   1.000
_cell.angle_alpha   90.00
_cell.angle_beta   90.00
_cell.angle_gamma   90.00
#
_symmetry.space_group_name_H-M   'P 1'
#
loop_
_entity.id
_entity.type
_entity.pdbx_description
1 polymer ?
#
loop_
_entity_poly.entity_id
_entity_poly.type
_entity_poly.pdbx_seq_one_letter_code
_entity_poly.pdbx_strand_id
1 'polypeptide(L)'
;MESIVLMSEAVGEVAISDIAMIPRIENERDRLSIAIVYSESDYGNADISGTPESLRQVCQFMIDFVESDRVEATIATLNVDPVPYDRCLQFLSIRREVGAVKVSAIDDKLEIVGNGDRLTTFADWFNFPDDTANGYHCHHEPWDGNEEWVHPQSLPLVIGVGSR
;
A
#
# COMPACT_ATOMS: atom_id res chain seq x y z
N MET A 1 -64.61 6.02 -39.82
CA MET A 1 -63.77 5.03 -39.12
C MET A 1 -62.34 5.52 -39.29
N GLU A 2 -61.79 6.41 -38.45
CA GLU A 2 -61.64 6.35 -36.96
C GLU A 2 -61.11 4.96 -36.53
N SER A 3 -59.98 4.78 -35.85
CA SER A 3 -59.27 5.64 -34.89
C SER A 3 -57.76 5.34 -34.82
N ILE A 4 -57.02 6.33 -34.32
CA ILE A 4 -55.70 6.22 -33.66
C ILE A 4 -55.92 5.77 -32.20
N VAL A 5 -55.08 4.86 -31.68
CA VAL A 5 -54.78 4.73 -30.23
C VAL A 5 -53.29 4.43 -30.03
N LEU A 6 -52.69 5.19 -29.12
CA LEU A 6 -51.32 5.20 -28.61
C LEU A 6 -51.13 4.25 -27.40
N MET A 7 -49.87 4.11 -26.96
CA MET A 7 -49.34 3.63 -25.65
C MET A 7 -48.90 2.14 -25.62
N SER A 8 -47.82 1.72 -24.95
CA SER A 8 -46.91 2.36 -23.99
C SER A 8 -45.50 1.73 -24.00
N GLU A 9 -44.62 2.39 -23.26
CA GLU A 9 -43.22 2.10 -22.95
C GLU A 9 -42.94 0.68 -22.42
N ALA A 10 -41.72 0.19 -22.67
CA ALA A 10 -40.98 -0.65 -21.73
C ALA A 10 -39.48 -0.37 -21.89
N VAL A 11 -38.95 0.35 -20.91
CA VAL A 11 -37.52 0.59 -20.66
C VAL A 11 -36.95 -0.73 -20.14
N GLY A 12 -36.18 -1.44 -20.96
CA GLY A 12 -35.49 -2.65 -20.55
C GLY A 12 -34.16 -2.29 -19.91
N GLU A 13 -34.05 -2.54 -18.60
CA GLU A 13 -32.84 -2.47 -17.80
C GLU A 13 -31.65 -3.12 -18.50
N VAL A 14 -30.57 -2.36 -18.72
CA VAL A 14 -29.26 -2.94 -19.01
C VAL A 14 -28.66 -3.32 -17.65
N ALA A 15 -28.81 -4.60 -17.30
CA ALA A 15 -28.09 -5.19 -16.18
C ALA A 15 -26.59 -5.08 -16.45
N ILE A 16 -25.91 -4.22 -15.68
CA ILE A 16 -24.45 -4.14 -15.64
C ILE A 16 -24.00 -5.27 -14.71
N SER A 17 -23.74 -6.44 -15.26
CA SER A 17 -23.14 -7.54 -14.50
C SER A 17 -22.10 -8.26 -15.34
N ASP A 18 -21.06 -7.52 -15.74
CA ASP A 18 -19.81 -8.08 -16.23
C ASP A 18 -18.64 -7.24 -15.68
N ILE A 19 -18.50 -7.24 -14.35
CA ILE A 19 -17.21 -6.92 -13.74
C ILE A 19 -16.36 -8.17 -13.93
N ALA A 20 -15.53 -8.14 -14.98
CA ALA A 20 -14.49 -9.13 -15.19
C ALA A 20 -13.66 -9.25 -13.90
N MET A 21 -13.77 -10.40 -13.23
CA MET A 21 -12.83 -10.79 -12.19
C MET A 21 -11.44 -10.88 -12.83
N ILE A 22 -10.58 -9.93 -12.50
CA ILE A 22 -9.16 -9.98 -12.86
C ILE A 22 -8.55 -11.19 -12.14
N PRO A 23 -7.90 -12.13 -12.83
CA PRO A 23 -7.21 -13.21 -12.16
C PRO A 23 -5.88 -12.66 -11.58
N ARG A 24 -5.86 -12.29 -10.30
CA ARG A 24 -4.59 -12.12 -9.56
C ARG A 24 -4.09 -13.50 -9.16
N ILE A 25 -3.41 -14.17 -10.08
CA ILE A 25 -2.51 -15.27 -9.73
C ILE A 25 -1.15 -14.63 -9.49
N GLU A 26 -0.86 -14.41 -8.21
CA GLU A 26 0.42 -13.96 -7.68
C GLU A 26 1.49 -14.96 -8.08
N ASN A 27 2.44 -14.50 -8.90
CA ASN A 27 3.64 -15.25 -9.17
C ASN A 27 4.47 -15.22 -7.87
N GLU A 28 5.01 -16.34 -7.39
CA GLU A 28 5.94 -16.35 -6.24
C GLU A 28 7.15 -15.41 -6.43
N ARG A 29 7.38 -14.97 -7.68
CA ARG A 29 8.37 -13.98 -8.10
C ARG A 29 8.06 -12.54 -7.68
N ASP A 30 6.83 -12.22 -7.33
CA ASP A 30 6.42 -10.86 -6.93
C ASP A 30 6.40 -10.68 -5.40
N ARG A 31 6.93 -11.65 -4.64
CA ARG A 31 7.04 -11.57 -3.19
C ARG A 31 8.36 -10.92 -2.80
N LEU A 32 8.30 -9.80 -2.10
CA LEU A 32 9.47 -9.23 -1.46
C LEU A 32 9.75 -9.97 -0.15
N SER A 33 11.03 -10.10 0.19
CA SER A 33 11.46 -10.71 1.45
C SER A 33 11.41 -9.70 2.61
N ILE A 34 10.26 -9.04 2.75
CA ILE A 34 9.95 -8.12 3.87
C ILE A 34 8.77 -8.66 4.68
N ALA A 35 8.79 -8.43 5.99
CA ALA A 35 7.66 -8.67 6.87
C ALA A 35 6.96 -7.35 7.19
N ILE A 36 5.63 -7.40 7.36
CA ILE A 36 4.86 -6.26 7.85
C ILE A 36 4.02 -6.72 9.03
N VAL A 37 4.19 -6.08 10.18
CA VAL A 37 3.39 -6.34 11.38
C VAL A 37 2.66 -5.08 11.80
N TYR A 38 1.48 -5.24 12.40
CA TYR A 38 0.57 -4.16 12.72
C TYR A 38 -0.07 -4.36 14.09
N SER A 39 -0.19 -3.26 14.85
CA SER A 39 -0.92 -3.23 16.11
C SER A 39 -2.13 -2.29 16.07
N GLU A 40 -3.25 -2.75 16.61
CA GLU A 40 -4.54 -2.07 16.75
C GLU A 40 -4.62 -1.13 17.96
N SER A 41 -3.48 -0.71 18.54
CA SER A 41 -3.45 0.33 19.58
C SER A 41 -4.26 1.59 19.20
N ASP A 42 -4.56 2.46 20.17
CA ASP A 42 -5.42 3.66 19.98
C ASP A 42 -5.05 4.54 18.75
N TYR A 43 -3.80 4.50 18.29
CA TYR A 43 -3.31 5.24 17.13
C TYR A 43 -2.95 4.38 15.92
N GLY A 44 -2.95 3.05 16.06
CA GLY A 44 -2.38 2.11 15.11
C GLY A 44 -0.85 2.27 14.98
N ASN A 45 -0.13 1.19 14.74
CA ASN A 45 1.30 1.30 14.37
C ASN A 45 1.68 0.12 13.48
N ALA A 46 2.48 0.39 12.44
CA ALA A 46 3.02 -0.63 11.55
C ALA A 46 4.54 -0.66 11.59
N ASP A 47 5.12 -1.84 11.42
CA ASP A 47 6.55 -2.06 11.26
C ASP A 47 6.77 -2.84 9.96
N ILE A 48 7.60 -2.30 9.08
CA ILE A 48 8.15 -3.02 7.93
C ILE A 48 9.61 -3.37 8.25
N SER A 49 9.95 -4.64 8.05
CA SER A 49 11.28 -5.13 8.35
C SER A 49 11.80 -6.12 7.33
N GLY A 50 13.12 -6.12 7.15
CA GLY A 50 13.79 -7.00 6.19
C GLY A 50 15.31 -6.81 6.20
N THR A 51 15.99 -7.48 5.27
CA THR A 51 17.42 -7.21 5.00
C THR A 51 17.58 -5.89 4.24
N PRO A 52 18.76 -5.23 4.28
CA PRO A 52 19.00 -4.04 3.47
C PRO A 52 18.69 -4.24 1.99
N GLU A 53 19.05 -5.41 1.45
CA GLU A 53 18.72 -5.82 0.08
C GLU A 53 17.20 -5.85 -0.16
N SER A 54 16.44 -6.51 0.71
CA SER A 54 14.99 -6.65 0.55
C SER A 54 14.28 -5.30 0.67
N LEU A 55 14.75 -4.42 1.54
CA LEU A 55 14.22 -3.06 1.67
C LEU A 55 14.55 -2.23 0.43
N ARG A 56 15.77 -2.32 -0.11
CA ARG A 56 16.07 -1.67 -1.40
C ARG A 56 15.25 -2.20 -2.57
N GLN A 57 14.83 -3.47 -2.54
CA GLN A 57 13.86 -3.98 -3.51
C GLN A 57 12.49 -3.31 -3.37
N VAL A 58 12.05 -2.95 -2.15
CA VAL A 58 10.85 -2.11 -1.94
C VAL A 58 11.05 -0.73 -2.55
N CYS A 59 12.21 -0.10 -2.30
CA CYS A 59 12.56 1.19 -2.90
C CYS A 59 12.45 1.12 -4.44
N GLN A 60 13.13 0.16 -5.07
CA GLN A 60 13.10 0.00 -6.52
C GLN A 60 11.69 -0.27 -7.04
N PHE A 61 10.92 -1.13 -6.35
CA PHE A 61 9.53 -1.40 -6.70
C PHE A 61 8.66 -0.12 -6.69
N MET A 62 8.85 0.75 -5.70
CA MET A 62 8.13 2.02 -5.63
C MET A 62 8.54 2.98 -6.76
N ILE A 63 9.83 3.06 -7.08
CA ILE A 63 10.34 3.88 -8.20
C ILE A 63 9.76 3.38 -9.53
N ASP A 64 9.87 2.07 -9.80
CA ASP A 64 9.33 1.45 -11.02
C ASP A 64 7.81 1.67 -11.12
N PHE A 65 7.09 1.61 -9.99
CA PHE A 65 5.67 1.90 -9.95
C PHE A 65 5.35 3.36 -10.31
N VAL A 66 6.08 4.33 -9.74
CA VAL A 66 5.86 5.76 -10.01
C VAL A 66 6.13 6.10 -11.48
N GLU A 67 7.15 5.49 -12.09
CA GLU A 67 7.50 5.66 -13.50
C GLU A 67 6.55 4.95 -14.47
N SER A 68 5.72 4.03 -13.97
CA SER A 68 4.72 3.32 -14.76
C SER A 68 3.43 4.13 -15.00
N ASP A 69 2.53 3.62 -15.84
CA ASP A 69 1.16 4.13 -16.00
C ASP A 69 0.14 3.52 -15.01
N ARG A 70 0.58 2.68 -14.06
CA ARG A 70 -0.31 1.99 -13.11
C ARG A 70 -0.81 2.91 -12.00
N VAL A 71 -2.11 2.87 -11.68
CA VAL A 71 -2.65 3.68 -10.56
C VAL A 71 -2.39 3.03 -9.21
N GLU A 72 -2.29 1.71 -9.17
CA GLU A 72 -2.00 0.91 -7.99
C GLU A 72 -1.06 -0.25 -8.31
N ALA A 73 -0.33 -0.70 -7.30
CA ALA A 73 0.43 -1.94 -7.33
C ALA A 73 0.41 -2.59 -5.94
N THR A 74 0.43 -3.91 -5.90
CA THR A 74 0.41 -4.69 -4.66
C THR A 74 1.46 -5.78 -4.76
N ILE A 75 2.16 -6.03 -3.65
CA ILE A 75 3.14 -7.10 -3.53
C ILE A 75 2.89 -7.88 -2.24
N ALA A 76 3.16 -9.18 -2.29
CA ALA A 76 3.06 -10.06 -1.14
C ALA A 76 4.26 -9.87 -0.19
N THR A 77 4.01 -10.06 1.10
CA THR A 77 4.99 -9.97 2.19
C THR A 77 5.23 -11.35 2.81
N LEU A 78 6.17 -11.42 3.74
CA LEU A 78 6.43 -12.62 4.55
C LEU A 78 5.44 -12.69 5.71
N ASN A 79 4.87 -13.88 5.92
CA ASN A 79 4.09 -14.19 7.10
C ASN A 79 5.02 -14.63 8.24
N VAL A 80 5.10 -13.82 9.30
CA VAL A 80 5.97 -14.03 10.47
C VAL A 80 5.16 -14.03 11.76
N ASP A 81 5.78 -14.46 12.87
CA ASP A 81 5.19 -14.27 14.21
C ASP A 81 5.04 -12.77 14.50
N PRO A 82 3.82 -12.25 14.73
CA PRO A 82 3.61 -10.83 14.94
C PRO A 82 4.04 -10.34 16.32
N VAL A 83 4.29 -11.19 17.32
CA VAL A 83 4.50 -10.75 18.72
C VAL A 83 5.63 -9.71 18.85
N PRO A 84 5.40 -8.52 19.45
CA PRO A 84 4.26 -8.16 20.32
C PRO A 84 3.10 -7.43 19.62
N TYR A 85 3.08 -7.40 18.29
CA TYR A 85 2.00 -6.83 17.50
C TYR A 85 0.83 -7.81 17.38
N ASP A 86 -0.31 -7.31 16.89
CA ASP A 86 -1.56 -8.05 16.84
C ASP A 86 -1.65 -8.98 15.62
N ARG A 87 -1.14 -8.55 14.46
CA ARG A 87 -1.15 -9.36 13.23
C ARG A 87 -0.02 -9.05 12.25
N CYS A 88 0.18 -9.96 11.32
CA CYS A 88 1.03 -9.77 10.14
C CYS A 88 0.17 -9.38 8.93
N LEU A 89 0.51 -8.28 8.26
CA LEU A 89 -0.14 -7.84 7.04
C LEU A 89 0.51 -8.56 5.84
N GLN A 90 -0.31 -9.15 4.97
CA GLN A 90 0.12 -10.03 3.89
C GLN A 90 0.54 -9.26 2.63
N PHE A 91 0.19 -7.97 2.56
CA PHE A 91 0.40 -7.17 1.37
C PHE A 91 0.94 -5.78 1.69
N LEU A 92 1.85 -5.29 0.84
CA LEU A 92 2.15 -3.88 0.69
C LEU A 92 1.46 -3.38 -0.58
N SER A 93 0.62 -2.35 -0.45
CA SER A 93 -0.11 -1.74 -1.55
C SER A 93 0.33 -0.29 -1.72
N ILE A 94 0.74 0.07 -2.92
CA ILE A 94 1.12 1.45 -3.28
C ILE A 94 0.08 1.98 -4.26
N ARG A 95 -0.43 3.19 -4.02
CA ARG A 95 -1.44 3.82 -4.89
C ARG A 95 -1.13 5.29 -5.13
N ARG A 96 -1.22 5.73 -6.39
CA ARG A 96 -1.05 7.14 -6.74
C ARG A 96 -2.31 7.92 -6.39
N GLU A 97 -2.15 8.94 -5.56
CA GLU A 97 -3.21 9.86 -5.14
C GLU A 97 -2.64 11.27 -5.01
N VAL A 98 -3.44 12.32 -5.16
CA VAL A 98 -2.95 13.69 -4.96
C VAL A 98 -2.78 13.96 -3.46
N GLY A 99 -1.60 14.43 -3.05
CA GLY A 99 -1.34 14.92 -1.69
C GLY A 99 -0.05 14.40 -1.08
N ALA A 100 0.06 14.62 0.23
CA ALA A 100 1.11 14.08 1.10
C ALA A 100 1.05 12.54 1.18
N VAL A 101 2.12 11.92 1.65
CA VAL A 101 2.15 10.46 1.85
C VAL A 101 1.24 10.09 3.02
N LYS A 102 0.33 9.15 2.80
CA LYS A 102 -0.51 8.58 3.85
C LYS A 102 -0.26 7.08 3.92
N VAL A 103 0.07 6.61 5.12
CA VAL A 103 0.13 5.18 5.44
C VAL A 103 -1.15 4.78 6.16
N SER A 104 -1.74 3.66 5.79
CA SER A 104 -2.97 3.13 6.39
C SER A 104 -2.96 1.61 6.40
N ALA A 105 -3.48 1.00 7.46
CA ALA A 105 -3.74 -0.44 7.50
C ALA A 105 -5.21 -0.65 7.10
N ILE A 106 -5.45 -1.45 6.06
CA ILE A 106 -6.79 -1.74 5.56
C ILE A 106 -6.84 -3.26 5.38
N ASP A 107 -7.73 -3.94 6.09
CA ASP A 107 -7.81 -5.40 6.08
C ASP A 107 -6.43 -6.06 6.37
N ASP A 108 -5.88 -6.77 5.38
CA ASP A 108 -4.60 -7.48 5.41
C ASP A 108 -3.46 -6.75 4.67
N LYS A 109 -3.68 -5.52 4.23
CA LYS A 109 -2.68 -4.70 3.52
C LYS A 109 -2.23 -3.49 4.32
N LEU A 110 -0.95 -3.17 4.18
CA LEU A 110 -0.44 -1.83 4.44
C LEU A 110 -0.55 -1.03 3.14
N GLU A 111 -1.38 -0.01 3.14
CA GLU A 111 -1.56 0.89 2.00
C GLU A 111 -0.72 2.17 2.20
N ILE A 112 0.05 2.51 1.17
CA ILE A 112 0.82 3.75 1.08
C ILE A 112 0.33 4.51 -0.14
N VAL A 113 -0.22 5.69 0.10
CA VAL A 113 -0.70 6.56 -0.97
C VAL A 113 0.01 7.89 -0.96
N GLY A 114 0.14 8.50 -2.13
CA GLY A 114 0.77 9.80 -2.30
C GLY A 114 0.91 10.14 -3.77
N ASN A 115 1.32 11.38 -4.06
CA ASN A 115 1.60 11.75 -5.44
C ASN A 115 2.95 11.15 -5.90
N GLY A 116 3.24 11.18 -7.21
CA GLY A 116 4.46 10.59 -7.75
C GLY A 116 5.73 11.08 -7.06
N ASP A 117 5.94 12.39 -6.96
CA ASP A 117 7.16 12.99 -6.39
C ASP A 117 7.34 12.63 -4.90
N ARG A 118 6.24 12.63 -4.13
CA ARG A 118 6.25 12.27 -2.70
C ARG A 118 6.47 10.78 -2.50
N LEU A 119 5.90 9.92 -3.35
CA LEU A 119 6.16 8.48 -3.33
C LEU A 119 7.61 8.16 -3.70
N THR A 120 8.19 8.86 -4.68
CA THR A 120 9.61 8.76 -5.01
C THR A 120 10.49 9.15 -3.83
N THR A 121 10.18 10.27 -3.17
CA THR A 121 10.92 10.70 -1.96
C THR A 121 10.75 9.70 -0.81
N PHE A 122 9.55 9.15 -0.66
CA PHE A 122 9.27 8.15 0.38
C PHE A 122 9.99 6.82 0.12
N ALA A 123 10.21 6.43 -1.15
CA ALA A 123 10.95 5.23 -1.50
C ALA A 123 12.39 5.23 -0.91
N ASP A 124 13.02 6.41 -0.77
CA ASP A 124 14.35 6.54 -0.18
C ASP A 124 14.41 6.11 1.30
N TRP A 125 13.27 6.05 2.00
CA TRP A 125 13.22 5.53 3.37
C TRP A 125 13.57 4.04 3.47
N PHE A 126 13.51 3.32 2.35
CA PHE A 126 13.90 1.91 2.26
C PHE A 126 15.34 1.73 1.74
N ASN A 127 16.06 2.81 1.42
CA ASN A 127 17.38 2.75 0.80
C ASN A 127 18.51 2.60 1.83
N PHE A 128 18.59 1.43 2.46
CA PHE A 128 19.63 1.12 3.45
C PHE A 128 20.91 0.57 2.79
N PRO A 129 22.12 1.04 3.17
CA PRO A 129 23.38 0.42 2.77
C PRO A 129 23.52 -1.04 3.23
N ASP A 130 24.32 -1.85 2.52
CA ASP A 130 24.53 -3.28 2.85
C ASP A 130 25.17 -3.53 4.22
N ASP A 131 25.96 -2.58 4.71
CA ASP A 131 26.62 -2.63 6.01
C ASP A 131 25.78 -2.03 7.15
N THR A 132 24.51 -1.69 6.89
CA THR A 132 23.60 -1.20 7.92
C THR A 132 23.39 -2.26 9.00
N ALA A 133 23.63 -1.86 10.25
CA ALA A 133 23.50 -2.76 11.39
C ALA A 133 22.05 -3.22 11.60
N ASN A 134 21.90 -4.49 12.00
CA ASN A 134 20.62 -5.03 12.46
C ASN A 134 20.09 -4.22 13.66
N GLY A 135 18.80 -3.91 13.66
CA GLY A 135 18.11 -3.08 14.63
C GLY A 135 18.09 -1.59 14.28
N TYR A 136 18.83 -1.14 13.25
CA TYR A 136 18.71 0.21 12.74
C TYR A 136 17.33 0.41 12.09
N HIS A 137 16.69 1.54 12.37
CA HIS A 137 15.36 1.83 11.85
C HIS A 137 15.10 3.34 11.77
N CYS A 138 14.15 3.72 10.95
CA CYS A 138 13.64 5.09 10.82
C CYS A 138 12.12 5.12 11.08
N HIS A 139 11.63 6.30 11.48
CA HIS A 139 10.23 6.53 11.85
C HIS A 139 9.60 7.52 10.88
N HIS A 140 8.55 7.08 10.19
CA HIS A 140 7.72 7.92 9.33
C HIS A 140 6.35 8.09 10.00
N GLU A 141 6.16 9.22 10.67
CA GLU A 141 4.96 9.51 11.44
C GLU A 141 4.49 10.96 11.25
N PRO A 142 3.18 11.22 11.39
CA PRO A 142 2.67 12.59 11.36
C PRO A 142 3.13 13.37 12.61
N TRP A 143 3.57 14.61 12.44
CA TRP A 143 3.87 15.54 13.53
C TRP A 143 3.63 16.99 13.09
N ASP A 144 3.37 17.87 14.06
CA ASP A 144 3.05 19.28 13.79
C ASP A 144 4.18 19.99 13.04
N GLY A 145 3.98 20.30 11.76
CA GLY A 145 4.96 20.92 10.88
C GLY A 145 5.48 20.04 9.73
N ASN A 146 5.02 18.78 9.60
CA ASN A 146 5.34 17.93 8.44
C ASN A 146 4.15 17.58 7.53
N GLU A 147 3.03 18.28 7.66
CA GLU A 147 1.76 17.96 7.00
C GLU A 147 1.83 18.05 5.46
N GLU A 148 2.84 18.76 4.94
CA GLU A 148 3.14 18.83 3.51
C GLU A 148 3.67 17.50 2.95
N TRP A 149 4.32 16.70 3.81
CA TRP A 149 5.01 15.46 3.44
C TRP A 149 4.26 14.22 3.94
N VAL A 150 3.73 14.29 5.16
CA VAL A 150 3.00 13.19 5.80
C VAL A 150 1.57 13.63 6.09
N HIS A 151 0.61 12.87 5.58
CA HIS A 151 -0.80 13.16 5.81
C HIS A 151 -1.13 13.04 7.31
N PRO A 152 -1.89 13.98 7.92
CA PRO A 152 -2.17 13.97 9.36
C PRO A 152 -2.91 12.71 9.89
N GLN A 153 -3.57 11.98 8.99
CA GLN A 153 -4.23 10.70 9.28
C GLN A 153 -3.37 9.48 8.94
N SER A 154 -2.08 9.66 8.68
CA SER A 154 -1.16 8.54 8.49
C SER A 154 -1.00 7.82 9.83
N LEU A 155 -0.94 6.49 9.82
CA LEU A 155 -0.42 5.76 10.97
C LEU A 155 1.11 5.98 11.09
N PRO A 156 1.67 5.96 12.30
CA PRO A 156 3.10 5.82 12.53
C PRO A 156 3.63 4.54 11.87
N LEU A 157 4.72 4.67 11.13
CA LEU A 157 5.38 3.57 10.44
C LEU A 157 6.86 3.50 10.83
N VAL A 158 7.30 2.33 11.28
CA VAL A 158 8.71 2.01 11.46
C VAL A 158 9.20 1.22 10.25
N ILE A 159 10.37 1.60 9.71
CA ILE A 159 11.05 0.84 8.65
C ILE A 159 12.43 0.46 9.17
N GLY A 160 12.70 -0.84 9.30
CA GLY A 160 13.86 -1.35 10.02
C GLY A 160 14.68 -2.40 9.29
N VAL A 161 16.01 -2.28 9.39
CA VAL A 161 16.97 -3.32 8.99
C VAL A 161 17.06 -4.36 10.07
N GLY A 162 16.73 -5.59 9.73
CA GLY A 162 16.76 -6.69 10.67
C GLY A 162 15.69 -6.50 11.74
N SER A 163 14.56 -7.14 11.51
CA SER A 163 13.57 -7.39 12.54
C SER A 163 12.75 -8.58 12.05
N ARG A 164 12.64 -9.60 12.90
CA ARG A 164 11.80 -10.81 12.75
C ARG A 164 12.31 -11.90 11.80
#